data_AF-G5B448-F1
#
_entry.id   AF-G5B448-F1
#
_cell.length_a   1.000
_cell.length_b   1.000
_cell.length_c   1.000
_cell.angle_alpha   90.00
_cell.angle_beta   90.00
_cell.angle_gamma   90.00
#
_symmetry.space_group_name_H-M   'P 1'
#
loop_
_entity.id
_entity.type
_entity.pdbx_description
1 polymer ?
#
loop_
_entity_poly.entity_id
_entity_poly.type
_entity_poly.pdbx_seq_one_letter_code
_entity_poly.pdbx_strand_id
1 'polypeptide(L)'
;MFKVNLKFRFLCDSGVFAEGHIELLAASGLYLGISAMAEDIKTKIKNYKTAPFDSCFPSQNQTRNCWQNYLDYHRCQKAMNAKEGDVSVCEWYH
;
A
#
# COMPACT_ATOMS: atom_id res chain seq x y z
N MET A 1 30.61 5.06 19.49
CA MET A 1 31.25 4.57 18.25
C MET A 1 31.28 3.05 18.32
N PHE A 2 30.18 2.39 17.95
CA PHE A 2 30.10 0.92 17.95
C PHE A 2 30.25 0.45 16.51
N LYS A 3 31.39 -0.16 16.21
CA LYS A 3 31.74 -0.66 14.88
C LYS A 3 31.30 -2.12 14.81
N VAL A 4 30.06 -2.36 14.40
CA VAL A 4 29.53 -3.71 14.25
C VAL A 4 29.89 -4.22 12.86
N ASN A 5 30.92 -5.07 12.78
CA ASN A 5 31.34 -5.74 11.55
C ASN A 5 30.46 -6.97 11.33
N LEU A 6 29.29 -6.78 10.73
CA LEU A 6 28.43 -7.91 10.36
C LEU A 6 28.70 -8.27 8.91
N LYS A 7 29.67 -9.17 8.71
CA LYS A 7 30.02 -9.71 7.39
C LYS A 7 28.94 -10.72 7.00
N PHE A 8 27.85 -10.25 6.42
CA PHE A 8 26.80 -11.12 5.89
C PHE A 8 27.33 -11.86 4.67
N ARG A 9 27.39 -13.17 4.78
CA ARG A 9 27.72 -14.07 3.68
C ARG A 9 26.41 -14.66 3.16
N PHE A 10 25.77 -13.97 2.22
CA PHE A 10 24.72 -14.56 1.41
C PHE A 10 25.39 -15.41 0.32
N LEU A 11 25.20 -16.73 0.41
CA LEU A 11 25.51 -17.67 -0.66
C LEU A 11 24.38 -17.56 -1.69
N CYS A 12 24.69 -17.04 -2.87
CA CYS A 12 23.92 -17.31 -4.09
C CYS A 12 24.93 -17.82 -5.12
N ASP A 13 24.72 -19.06 -5.56
CA ASP A 13 25.52 -19.74 -6.56
C ASP A 13 25.53 -18.94 -7.87
N SER A 14 26.65 -19.02 -8.62
CA SER A 14 27.00 -18.29 -9.85
C SER A 14 27.37 -16.80 -9.69
N GLY A 15 28.67 -16.58 -9.45
CA GLY A 15 29.25 -15.30 -9.11
C GLY A 15 29.31 -14.24 -10.21
N VAL A 16 29.25 -12.99 -9.75
CA VAL A 16 29.92 -11.81 -10.33
C VAL A 16 30.42 -10.97 -9.16
N PHE A 17 31.71 -10.65 -9.16
CA PHE A 17 32.40 -9.83 -8.17
C PHE A 17 32.23 -8.35 -8.56
N ALA A 18 31.38 -7.63 -7.82
CA ALA A 18 31.33 -6.18 -7.89
C ALA A 18 31.52 -5.63 -6.48
N GLU A 19 32.69 -5.05 -6.21
CA GLU A 19 32.84 -4.11 -5.10
C GLU A 19 32.10 -2.83 -5.51
N GLY A 20 30.80 -2.79 -5.23
CA GLY A 20 29.98 -1.59 -5.37
C GLY A 20 29.95 -0.85 -4.04
N HIS A 21 30.58 0.31 -3.98
CA HIS A 21 30.17 1.34 -3.03
C HIS A 21 28.78 1.82 -3.46
N ILE A 22 27.73 1.18 -2.95
CA ILE A 22 26.41 1.80 -2.97
C ILE A 22 26.46 2.87 -1.88
N GLU A 23 26.77 4.10 -2.27
CA GLU A 23 26.21 5.22 -1.54
C GLU A 23 24.70 5.02 -1.57
N LEU A 24 24.15 4.61 -0.43
CA LEU A 24 22.75 4.79 -0.14
C LEU A 24 22.54 6.30 -0.06
N LEU A 25 22.50 6.98 -1.22
CA LEU A 25 21.73 8.20 -1.36
C LEU A 25 20.30 7.75 -1.07
N ALA A 26 19.96 7.74 0.22
CA ALA A 26 18.61 7.67 0.70
C ALA A 26 17.87 8.76 -0.06
N ALA A 27 17.10 8.36 -1.07
CA ALA A 27 16.09 9.20 -1.67
C ALA A 27 15.06 9.48 -0.56
N SER A 28 15.38 10.45 0.29
CA SER A 28 14.54 10.98 1.35
C SER A 28 13.16 11.42 0.81
N GLY A 29 13.06 11.66 -0.50
CA GLY A 29 11.80 11.93 -1.19
C GLY A 29 10.81 10.77 -1.24
N LEU A 30 11.25 9.50 -1.30
CA LEU A 30 10.33 8.36 -1.46
C LEU A 30 9.60 8.01 -0.16
N TYR A 31 10.30 8.09 0.98
CA TYR A 31 9.72 7.87 2.31
C TYR A 31 8.77 9.00 2.73
N LEU A 32 9.10 10.26 2.43
CA LEU A 32 8.22 11.40 2.68
C LEU A 32 6.93 11.31 1.84
N GLY A 33 7.01 10.85 0.59
CA GLY A 33 5.85 10.65 -0.29
C GLY A 33 4.88 9.57 0.21
N ILE A 34 5.38 8.43 0.70
CA ILE A 34 4.54 7.34 1.21
C ILE A 34 3.82 7.75 2.51
N SER A 35 4.53 8.46 3.41
CA SER A 35 3.93 8.92 4.67
C SER A 35 2.83 9.97 4.45
N ALA A 36 3.00 10.86 3.47
CA ALA A 36 2.01 11.89 3.16
C ALA A 36 0.71 11.29 2.58
N MET A 37 0.83 10.29 1.69
CA MET A 37 -0.33 9.60 1.10
C MET A 37 -1.14 8.81 2.13
N ALA A 38 -0.47 8.15 3.08
CA ALA A 38 -1.16 7.38 4.12
C ALA A 38 -1.98 8.26 5.08
N GLU A 39 -1.47 9.44 5.43
CA GLU A 39 -2.18 10.39 6.28
C GLU A 39 -3.36 11.04 5.54
N ASP A 40 -3.21 11.39 4.26
CA ASP A 40 -4.30 11.93 3.43
C ASP A 40 -5.48 10.94 3.31
N ILE A 41 -5.22 9.66 3.09
CA ILE A 41 -6.27 8.62 3.03
C ILE A 41 -7.04 8.53 4.35
N LYS A 42 -6.34 8.53 5.50
CA LYS A 42 -6.99 8.52 6.82
C LYS A 42 -7.89 9.75 7.02
N THR A 43 -7.46 10.94 6.58
CA THR A 43 -8.28 12.15 6.69
C THR A 43 -9.51 12.10 5.79
N LYS A 44 -9.39 11.54 4.58
CA LYS A 44 -10.52 11.34 3.66
C LYS A 44 -11.56 10.38 4.21
N ILE A 45 -11.14 9.28 4.83
CA ILE A 45 -12.04 8.33 5.50
C ILE A 45 -12.75 9.01 6.68
N LYS A 46 -12.04 9.79 7.51
CA LYS A 46 -12.65 10.52 8.64
C LYS A 46 -13.72 11.54 8.21
N ASN A 47 -13.52 12.19 7.07
CA ASN A 47 -14.45 13.19 6.54
C ASN A 47 -15.48 12.61 5.58
N TYR A 48 -15.49 11.29 5.38
CA TYR A 48 -16.39 10.60 4.47
C TYR A 48 -17.83 10.66 4.99
N LYS A 49 -18.76 11.12 4.15
CA LYS A 49 -20.19 11.25 4.51
C LYS A 49 -21.07 10.32 3.70
N THR A 50 -20.80 10.21 2.41
CA THR A 50 -21.59 9.42 1.46
C THR A 50 -20.72 9.03 0.28
N ALA A 51 -21.11 7.95 -0.41
CA ALA A 51 -20.42 7.51 -1.61
C ALA A 51 -20.44 8.61 -2.68
N PRO A 52 -19.28 8.91 -3.29
CA PRO A 52 -19.21 9.90 -4.34
C PRO A 52 -19.88 9.39 -5.62
N PHE A 53 -20.18 10.30 -6.53
CA PHE A 53 -20.65 9.93 -7.86
C PHE A 53 -19.57 9.16 -8.62
N ASP A 54 -19.90 7.95 -9.08
CA ASP A 54 -19.06 7.15 -9.96
C ASP A 54 -19.54 7.29 -11.41
N SER A 55 -18.69 7.90 -12.25
CA SER A 55 -18.94 8.08 -13.68
C SER A 55 -19.11 6.78 -14.46
N CYS A 56 -18.62 5.64 -13.93
CA CYS A 56 -18.82 4.32 -14.53
C CYS A 56 -20.26 3.81 -14.34
N PHE A 57 -20.98 4.36 -13.35
CA PHE A 57 -22.36 4.02 -13.01
C PHE A 57 -23.26 5.28 -12.99
N PRO A 58 -23.45 5.96 -14.14
CA PRO A 58 -24.19 7.22 -14.20
C PRO A 58 -25.71 7.04 -14.15
N SER A 59 -26.19 5.80 -14.30
CA SER A 59 -27.63 5.49 -14.32
C SER A 59 -28.26 5.53 -12.93
N GLN A 60 -29.57 5.76 -12.87
CA GLN A 60 -30.33 5.68 -11.62
C GLN A 60 -30.31 4.28 -10.97
N ASN A 61 -30.12 3.22 -11.77
CA ASN A 61 -29.92 1.88 -11.25
C ASN A 61 -28.49 1.72 -10.70
N GLN A 62 -28.36 1.60 -9.37
CA GLN A 62 -27.08 1.47 -8.65
C GLN A 62 -26.75 0.04 -8.22
N THR A 63 -27.51 -0.97 -8.68
CA THR A 63 -27.30 -2.37 -8.27
C THR A 63 -25.89 -2.88 -8.62
N ARG A 64 -25.37 -2.53 -9.79
CA ARG A 64 -24.01 -2.96 -10.21
C ARG A 64 -22.91 -2.25 -9.41
N ASN A 65 -23.11 -0.98 -9.05
CA ASN A 65 -22.18 -0.23 -8.21
C ASN A 65 -22.11 -0.85 -6.81
N CYS A 66 -23.27 -1.12 -6.19
CA CYS A 66 -23.35 -1.78 -4.88
C CYS A 66 -22.68 -3.16 -4.89
N TRP A 67 -22.97 -3.98 -5.91
CA TRP A 67 -22.35 -5.30 -6.04
C TRP A 67 -20.84 -5.26 -6.22
N GLN A 68 -20.34 -4.28 -7.00
CA GLN A 68 -18.90 -4.13 -7.21
C GLN A 68 -18.17 -3.75 -5.92
N ASN A 69 -18.68 -2.76 -5.17
CA ASN A 69 -18.12 -2.37 -3.88
C ASN A 69 -18.12 -3.52 -2.86
N TYR A 70 -19.20 -4.31 -2.81
CA TYR A 70 -19.27 -5.50 -1.95
C TYR A 70 -18.18 -6.52 -2.27
N LEU A 71 -17.97 -6.82 -3.55
CA LEU A 71 -16.90 -7.74 -3.96
C LEU A 71 -15.52 -7.19 -3.65
N ASP A 72 -15.29 -5.90 -3.89
CA ASP A 72 -13.99 -5.28 -3.69
C ASP A 72 -13.63 -5.17 -2.20
N TYR A 73 -14.60 -4.94 -1.32
CA TYR A 73 -14.43 -5.04 0.13
C TYR A 73 -13.89 -6.43 0.54
N HIS A 74 -14.55 -7.50 0.12
CA HIS A 74 -14.15 -8.86 0.52
C HIS A 74 -12.84 -9.31 -0.15
N ARG A 75 -12.57 -8.88 -1.38
CA ARG A 75 -11.28 -9.11 -2.04
C ARG A 75 -10.15 -8.38 -1.31
N CYS A 76 -10.38 -7.12 -0.92
CA CYS A 76 -9.43 -6.34 -0.14
C CYS A 76 -9.15 -7.02 1.21
N GLN A 77 -10.19 -7.40 1.94
CA GLN A 77 -10.06 -8.06 3.23
C GLN A 77 -9.25 -9.36 3.11
N LYS A 78 -9.54 -10.19 2.10
CA LYS A 78 -8.78 -11.42 1.85
C LYS A 78 -7.31 -11.13 1.52
N ALA A 79 -7.04 -10.11 0.71
CA ALA A 79 -5.67 -9.73 0.34
C ALA A 79 -4.88 -9.16 1.53
N MET A 80 -5.52 -8.36 2.39
CA MET A 80 -4.87 -7.78 3.57
C MET A 80 -4.61 -8.85 4.64
N ASN A 81 -5.57 -9.76 4.87
CA ASN A 81 -5.39 -10.88 5.79
C ASN A 81 -4.24 -11.80 5.35
N ALA A 82 -4.07 -12.02 4.04
CA ALA A 82 -2.95 -12.81 3.51
C ALA A 82 -1.58 -12.11 3.64
N LYS A 83 -1.58 -10.77 3.74
CA LYS A 83 -0.37 -9.94 3.85
C LYS A 83 -0.08 -9.48 5.28
N GLU A 84 -0.87 -9.93 6.27
CA GLU A 84 -0.86 -9.43 7.65
C GLU A 84 -0.94 -7.88 7.71
N GLY A 85 -1.69 -7.30 6.78
CA GLY A 85 -1.86 -5.85 6.66
C GLY A 85 -3.10 -5.33 7.39
N ASP A 86 -3.16 -4.01 7.58
CA ASP A 86 -4.30 -3.37 8.22
C ASP A 86 -5.58 -3.47 7.38
N VAL A 87 -6.59 -4.16 7.92
CA VAL A 87 -7.92 -4.27 7.27
C VAL A 87 -8.64 -2.91 7.20
N SER A 88 -8.19 -1.92 7.99
CA SER A 88 -8.75 -0.55 8.01
C SER A 88 -8.68 0.16 6.65
N VAL A 89 -7.79 -0.27 5.75
CA VAL A 89 -7.72 0.25 4.38
C VAL A 89 -8.94 -0.15 3.55
N CYS A 90 -9.55 -1.31 3.85
CA CYS A 90 -10.70 -1.81 3.12
C CYS A 90 -12.01 -1.11 3.48
N GLU A 91 -12.03 -0.32 4.56
CA GLU A 91 -13.22 0.41 5.03
C GLU A 91 -13.76 1.42 4.00
N TRP A 92 -12.94 1.81 3.02
CA TRP A 92 -13.39 2.68 1.93
C TRP A 92 -14.54 2.08 1.09
N TYR A 93 -14.63 0.76 1.00
CA TYR A 93 -15.64 0.06 0.19
C TYR A 93 -16.93 -0.28 0.95
N HIS A 94 -17.02 0.10 2.23
CA HIS A 94 -18.15 -0.15 3.12
C HIS A 94 -19.09 1.06 3.13
#